data_AF-A0A967AY81-F1
#
_entry.id   AF-A0A967AY81-F1
#
_cell.length_a   1.000
_cell.length_b   1.000
_cell.length_c   1.000
_cell.angle_alpha   90.00
_cell.angle_beta   90.00
_cell.angle_gamma   90.00
#
_symmetry.space_group_name_H-M   'P 1'
#
loop_
_entity.id
_entity.type
_entity.pdbx_description
1 polymer ?
#
loop_
_entity_poly.entity_id
_entity_poly.type
_entity_poly.pdbx_seq_one_letter_code
_entity_poly.pdbx_strand_id
1 'polypeptide(L)'
;MKNSNLALPPKVLRALPQSYESLNLNRFKGMDILLRLRQQGLKVLPKLNFTLQGNKFEYRLKGFQNKFLRTDFTQEDTPCGIEIFKAGLLLKGDFPHRRNAISILSNEIESITLIRGKQIIDTFQLSPIHILSSLGASSCFARHFSLDPNEFQVEDTKILIKTTDQKLELTSCGHRFSRLSRAFRKSGYNDKLVMVKEPRYRIVDGLPEPVN
;
A
#
# COMPACT_ATOMS: atom_id res chain seq x y z
N MET A 1 9.78 -18.24 74.32
CA MET A 1 10.54 -19.21 73.49
C MET A 1 10.90 -18.49 72.21
N LYS A 2 12.13 -17.97 72.10
CA LYS A 2 13.25 -18.53 71.32
C LYS A 2 12.82 -18.81 69.87
N ASN A 3 13.05 -17.87 68.96
CA ASN A 3 14.26 -17.67 68.13
C ASN A 3 14.58 -18.84 67.20
N SER A 4 15.15 -18.43 66.05
CA SER A 4 15.94 -19.19 65.08
C SER A 4 15.16 -19.74 63.87
N ASN A 5 15.54 -19.48 62.61
CA ASN A 5 16.76 -18.88 62.10
C ASN A 5 16.61 -18.56 60.60
N LEU A 6 17.25 -17.46 60.20
CA LEU A 6 18.13 -17.28 59.03
C LEU A 6 17.66 -17.73 57.63
N ALA A 7 17.92 -17.04 56.52
CA ALA A 7 18.68 -15.82 56.24
C ALA A 7 18.42 -15.42 54.76
N LEU A 8 18.51 -14.11 54.50
CA LEU A 8 18.69 -13.43 53.20
C LEU A 8 20.11 -13.72 52.61
N PRO A 9 20.60 -13.08 51.51
CA PRO A 9 20.09 -12.71 50.17
C PRO A 9 21.13 -13.12 49.05
N PRO A 10 21.62 -12.28 48.11
CA PRO A 10 21.16 -11.77 46.80
C PRO A 10 22.02 -12.23 45.58
N LYS A 11 21.73 -11.68 44.37
CA LYS A 11 22.51 -11.71 43.09
C LYS A 11 22.35 -13.03 42.30
N VAL A 12 22.10 -13.03 40.98
CA VAL A 12 23.06 -12.65 39.93
C VAL A 12 22.32 -12.18 38.66
N LEU A 13 22.57 -10.93 38.25
CA LEU A 13 22.58 -10.52 36.84
C LEU A 13 23.87 -11.08 36.21
N ARG A 14 23.75 -11.97 35.22
CA ARG A 14 24.72 -12.46 34.20
C ARG A 14 24.24 -13.86 33.80
N ALA A 15 24.10 -14.28 32.54
CA ALA A 15 24.66 -13.82 31.29
C ALA A 15 23.72 -14.25 30.14
N LEU A 16 23.84 -13.58 28.99
CA LEU A 16 23.38 -14.11 27.71
C LEU A 16 24.07 -15.47 27.44
N PRO A 17 23.34 -16.49 26.98
CA PRO A 17 23.88 -17.42 26.01
C PRO A 17 23.68 -16.80 24.63
N GLN A 18 24.80 -16.39 24.02
CA GLN A 18 24.96 -16.50 22.57
C GLN A 18 24.67 -17.97 22.17
N SER A 19 24.15 -18.15 20.95
CA SER A 19 23.81 -19.43 20.28
C SER A 19 22.38 -19.95 20.47
N TYR A 20 21.47 -19.40 19.67
CA TYR A 20 20.55 -20.19 18.84
C TYR A 20 20.32 -19.41 17.55
N GLU A 21 21.33 -19.40 16.70
CA GLU A 21 21.12 -19.20 15.27
C GLU A 21 20.28 -20.36 14.73
N SER A 22 19.45 -20.03 13.74
CA SER A 22 18.93 -20.93 12.69
C SER A 22 17.68 -21.79 12.95
N LEU A 23 16.62 -21.26 13.58
CA LEU A 23 15.27 -21.82 13.37
C LEU A 23 14.18 -20.74 13.22
N ASN A 24 13.86 -20.43 11.95
CA ASN A 24 12.55 -20.00 11.43
C ASN A 24 11.68 -19.05 12.30
N LEU A 25 12.15 -17.82 12.51
CA LEU A 25 11.36 -16.76 13.17
C LEU A 25 10.28 -16.10 12.27
N ASN A 26 10.20 -16.46 10.98
CA ASN A 26 9.26 -15.87 10.03
C ASN A 26 7.83 -16.41 10.12
N ARG A 27 7.55 -17.43 10.94
CA ARG A 27 6.20 -17.97 11.13
C ARG A 27 5.42 -17.34 12.29
N PHE A 28 6.08 -16.69 13.25
CA PHE A 28 5.42 -16.34 14.52
C PHE A 28 4.77 -14.95 14.58
N LYS A 29 5.13 -14.01 13.70
CA LYS A 29 4.55 -12.64 13.75
C LYS A 29 3.16 -12.51 13.10
N GLY A 30 2.75 -13.47 12.27
CA GLY A 30 1.38 -13.55 11.75
C GLY A 30 0.35 -14.00 12.78
N MET A 31 0.79 -14.71 13.84
CA MET A 31 -0.09 -15.19 14.91
C MET A 31 -0.57 -14.06 15.84
N ASP A 32 0.24 -13.02 16.06
CA ASP A 32 -0.15 -11.87 16.90
C ASP A 32 -1.36 -11.11 16.35
N ILE A 33 -1.47 -11.03 15.02
CA ILE A 33 -2.59 -10.37 14.33
C ILE A 33 -3.87 -11.18 14.50
N LEU A 34 -3.78 -12.50 14.35
CA LEU A 34 -4.92 -13.40 14.55
C LEU A 34 -5.38 -13.41 16.01
N LEU A 35 -4.45 -13.32 16.96
CA LEU A 35 -4.76 -13.26 18.39
C LEU A 35 -5.48 -11.95 18.75
N ARG A 36 -5.02 -10.80 18.22
CA ARG A 36 -5.70 -9.50 18.44
C ARG A 36 -7.09 -9.44 17.78
N LEU A 37 -7.24 -9.98 16.57
CA LEU A 37 -8.54 -10.01 15.87
C LEU A 37 -9.52 -10.98 16.55
N ARG A 38 -9.04 -12.09 17.12
CA ARG A 38 -9.86 -13.05 17.88
C ARG A 38 -10.30 -12.49 19.23
N GLN A 39 -9.45 -11.70 19.91
CA GLN A 39 -9.80 -10.97 21.14
C GLN A 39 -10.93 -9.95 20.91
N GLN A 40 -11.13 -9.49 19.67
CA GLN A 40 -12.24 -8.60 19.28
C GLN A 40 -13.50 -9.34 18.80
N GLY A 41 -13.60 -10.68 19.00
CA GLY A 41 -14.80 -11.46 18.69
C GLY A 41 -15.06 -11.70 17.19
N LEU A 42 -14.14 -11.31 16.30
CA LEU A 42 -14.26 -11.56 14.87
C LEU A 42 -13.96 -13.03 14.55
N LYS A 43 -14.94 -13.76 14.00
CA LYS A 43 -14.74 -15.12 13.45
C LYS A 43 -13.87 -15.03 12.19
N VAL A 44 -12.57 -15.28 12.35
CA VAL A 44 -11.64 -15.40 11.23
C VAL A 44 -11.75 -16.83 10.67
N LEU A 45 -12.29 -16.98 9.46
CA LEU A 45 -12.29 -18.27 8.74
C LEU A 45 -10.85 -18.62 8.32
N PRO A 46 -10.32 -19.82 8.65
CA PRO A 46 -8.95 -20.18 8.35
C PRO A 46 -8.86 -20.69 6.91
N LYS A 47 -8.70 -19.78 5.95
CA LYS A 47 -8.10 -20.08 4.63
C LYS A 47 -7.24 -18.90 4.21
N LEU A 48 -6.09 -18.74 4.87
CA LEU A 48 -5.00 -17.90 4.40
C LEU A 48 -3.81 -18.81 4.14
N ASN A 49 -3.67 -19.25 2.88
CA ASN A 49 -2.44 -19.83 2.40
C ASN A 49 -1.38 -18.73 2.41
N PHE A 50 -0.51 -18.74 3.43
CA PHE A 50 0.70 -17.92 3.44
C PHE A 50 1.73 -18.56 2.51
N THR A 51 1.58 -18.32 1.21
CA THR A 51 2.65 -18.53 0.24
C THR A 51 3.39 -17.20 0.08
N LEU A 52 4.54 -17.07 0.75
CA LEU A 52 5.61 -16.16 0.35
C LEU A 52 6.21 -16.71 -0.96
N GLN A 53 5.46 -16.63 -2.05
CA GLN A 53 5.93 -16.94 -3.40
C GLN A 53 5.80 -15.68 -4.24
N GLY A 54 6.94 -15.03 -4.52
CA GLY A 54 7.16 -14.24 -5.73
C GLY A 54 6.23 -13.05 -6.04
N ASN A 55 5.52 -12.47 -5.07
CA ASN A 55 4.72 -11.28 -5.36
C ASN A 55 5.63 -10.07 -5.62
N LYS A 56 5.78 -9.73 -6.91
CA LYS A 56 6.27 -8.43 -7.35
C LYS A 56 5.48 -7.35 -6.60
N PHE A 57 6.15 -6.63 -5.71
CA PHE A 57 5.52 -5.53 -4.96
C PHE A 57 4.82 -4.58 -5.92
N GLU A 58 3.52 -4.44 -5.74
CA GLU A 58 2.62 -3.75 -6.68
C GLU A 58 2.48 -2.25 -6.38
N TYR A 59 2.99 -1.84 -5.23
CA TYR A 59 2.94 -0.49 -4.71
C TYR A 59 4.34 -0.08 -4.29
N ARG A 60 4.56 1.23 -4.18
CA ARG A 60 5.76 1.78 -3.56
C ARG A 60 5.37 2.83 -2.54
N LEU A 61 6.04 2.83 -1.40
CA LEU A 61 5.85 3.80 -0.33
C LEU A 61 6.84 4.95 -0.55
N LYS A 62 6.31 6.12 -0.89
CA LYS A 62 7.07 7.35 -1.16
C LYS A 62 7.29 8.21 0.08
N GLY A 63 6.36 8.13 1.04
CA GLY A 63 6.42 8.97 2.22
C GLY A 63 5.62 8.40 3.38
N PHE A 64 6.20 8.53 4.57
CA PHE A 64 5.56 8.17 5.82
C PHE A 64 5.82 9.26 6.86
N GLN A 65 4.75 9.91 7.31
CA GLN A 65 4.79 10.91 8.37
C GLN A 65 4.01 10.39 9.58
N ASN A 66 4.55 10.61 10.77
CA ASN A 66 3.90 10.24 12.02
C ASN A 66 3.97 11.44 12.97
N LYS A 67 2.84 11.82 13.57
CA LYS A 67 2.76 12.98 14.48
C LYS A 67 3.55 12.78 15.78
N PHE A 68 3.71 11.55 16.25
CA PHE A 68 4.35 11.22 17.53
C PHE A 68 5.84 10.95 17.41
N LEU A 69 6.27 10.44 16.27
CA LEU A 69 7.67 10.24 15.96
C LEU A 69 8.08 11.39 15.06
N ARG A 70 8.88 12.35 15.55
CA ARG A 70 9.56 13.40 14.74
C ARG A 70 10.59 12.81 13.75
N THR A 71 10.30 11.64 13.23
CA THR A 71 11.03 10.99 12.17
C THR A 71 10.17 11.12 10.93
N ASP A 72 10.33 12.24 10.23
CA ASP A 72 9.95 12.33 8.83
C ASP A 72 10.90 11.42 8.07
N PHE A 73 10.55 10.14 7.99
CA PHE A 73 11.26 9.26 7.09
C PHE A 73 10.71 9.54 5.71
N THR A 74 11.46 10.31 4.92
CA THR A 74 11.34 10.32 3.46
C THR A 74 11.75 8.92 3.00
N GLN A 75 10.80 7.98 3.05
CA GLN A 75 11.06 6.60 2.69
C GLN A 75 11.44 6.53 1.22
N GLU A 76 12.67 6.10 0.97
CA GLU A 76 13.16 5.80 -0.37
C GLU A 76 12.24 4.75 -1.00
N ASP A 77 11.34 5.21 -1.87
CA ASP A 77 10.51 4.48 -2.83
C ASP A 77 10.34 2.96 -2.55
N THR A 78 9.86 2.63 -1.35
CA THR A 78 10.07 1.28 -0.81
C THR A 78 9.01 0.35 -1.41
N PRO A 79 9.40 -0.74 -2.09
CA PRO A 79 8.44 -1.68 -2.65
C PRO A 79 7.56 -2.28 -1.55
N CYS A 80 6.24 -2.22 -1.73
CA CYS A 80 5.28 -2.75 -0.77
C CYS A 80 4.03 -3.34 -1.44
N GLY A 81 3.31 -4.16 -0.67
CA GLY A 81 2.00 -4.71 -0.99
C GLY A 81 0.96 -4.08 -0.07
N ILE A 82 -0.24 -3.87 -0.59
CA ILE A 82 -1.38 -3.36 0.18
C ILE A 82 -2.48 -4.42 0.19
N GLU A 83 -2.94 -4.76 1.39
CA GLU A 83 -4.13 -5.58 1.61
C GLU A 83 -5.23 -4.74 2.25
N ILE A 84 -6.41 -4.76 1.64
CA ILE A 84 -7.56 -3.93 2.02
C ILE A 84 -8.61 -4.82 2.69
N PHE A 85 -8.80 -4.64 4.00
CA PHE A 85 -9.82 -5.35 4.79
C PHE A 85 -10.90 -4.39 5.28
N LYS A 86 -12.04 -4.94 5.71
CA LYS A 86 -13.09 -4.14 6.39
C LYS A 86 -12.61 -3.58 7.74
N ALA A 87 -11.76 -4.34 8.45
CA ALA A 87 -11.22 -3.95 9.75
C ALA A 87 -10.06 -2.94 9.67
N GLY A 88 -9.46 -2.77 8.49
CA GLY A 88 -8.30 -1.91 8.32
C GLY A 88 -7.50 -2.18 7.05
N LEU A 89 -6.34 -1.56 6.95
CA LEU A 89 -5.38 -1.72 5.87
C LEU A 89 -4.10 -2.34 6.41
N LEU A 90 -3.48 -3.21 5.62
CA LEU A 90 -2.20 -3.81 5.93
C LEU A 90 -1.23 -3.57 4.79
N LEU A 91 -0.19 -2.79 5.06
CA LEU A 91 0.94 -2.62 4.17
C LEU A 91 1.99 -3.67 4.54
N LYS A 92 2.47 -4.43 3.56
CA LYS A 92 3.54 -5.42 3.70
C LYS A 92 4.74 -4.96 2.88
N GLY A 93 5.92 -4.91 3.48
CA GLY A 93 7.13 -4.43 2.80
C GLY A 93 8.31 -4.48 3.76
N ASP A 94 9.50 -4.26 3.23
CA ASP A 94 10.70 -4.18 4.07
C ASP A 94 10.94 -2.72 4.46
N PHE A 95 10.32 -2.29 5.56
CA PHE A 95 10.39 -0.91 6.01
C PHE A 95 11.57 -0.69 6.97
N PRO A 96 12.08 0.55 7.09
CA PRO A 96 13.15 0.88 8.01
C PRO A 96 12.82 0.43 9.44
N HIS A 97 13.85 0.08 10.21
CA HIS A 97 13.73 -0.43 11.58
C HIS A 97 13.14 -1.85 11.68
N ARG A 98 13.35 -2.69 10.66
CA ARG A 98 12.93 -4.11 10.62
C ARG A 98 11.42 -4.29 10.81
N ARG A 99 10.63 -3.33 10.32
CA ARG A 99 9.17 -3.46 10.30
C ARG A 99 8.78 -4.08 8.97
N ASN A 100 8.25 -5.31 9.03
CA ASN A 100 7.86 -6.02 7.81
C ASN A 100 6.42 -5.67 7.37
N ALA A 101 5.70 -4.93 8.22
CA ALA A 101 4.32 -4.54 7.96
C ALA A 101 3.93 -3.27 8.73
N ILE A 102 3.00 -2.49 8.17
CA ILE A 102 2.32 -1.37 8.81
C ILE A 102 0.83 -1.68 8.77
N SER A 103 0.21 -1.82 9.94
CA SER A 103 -1.24 -2.03 10.09
C SER A 103 -1.92 -0.72 10.46
N ILE A 104 -3.04 -0.42 9.81
CA ILE A 104 -3.86 0.76 10.08
C ILE A 104 -5.29 0.28 10.32
N LEU A 105 -5.89 0.63 11.45
CA LEU A 105 -7.26 0.23 11.76
C LEU A 105 -8.26 1.12 11.02
N SER A 106 -9.43 0.57 10.67
CA SER A 106 -10.43 1.30 9.88
C SER A 106 -11.01 2.53 10.60
N ASN A 107 -11.02 2.51 11.94
CA ASN A 107 -11.43 3.63 12.80
C ASN A 107 -10.38 4.76 12.84
N GLU A 108 -9.10 4.45 12.67
CA GLU A 108 -8.01 5.43 12.63
C GLU A 108 -7.93 6.18 11.29
N ILE A 109 -8.51 5.61 10.22
CA ILE A 109 -8.49 6.22 8.88
C ILE A 109 -9.45 7.40 8.86
N GLU A 110 -8.93 8.59 8.58
CA GLU A 110 -9.73 9.79 8.36
C GLU A 110 -10.17 9.88 6.89
N SER A 111 -9.21 9.70 5.97
CA SER A 111 -9.49 9.77 4.53
C SER A 111 -8.52 8.92 3.71
N ILE A 112 -9.02 8.44 2.58
CA ILE A 112 -8.27 7.73 1.55
C ILE A 112 -8.47 8.50 0.25
N THR A 113 -7.41 9.12 -0.25
CA THR A 113 -7.45 9.86 -1.52
C THR A 113 -6.77 9.04 -2.60
N LEU A 114 -7.51 8.71 -3.65
CA LEU A 114 -6.97 8.11 -4.87
C LEU A 114 -6.87 9.18 -5.95
N ILE A 115 -5.66 9.41 -6.44
CA ILE A 115 -5.38 10.34 -7.53
C ILE A 115 -5.01 9.50 -8.76
N ARG A 116 -5.86 9.54 -9.77
CA ARG A 116 -5.57 8.89 -11.05
C ARG A 116 -4.44 9.65 -11.73
N GLY A 117 -3.39 8.94 -12.14
CA GLY A 117 -2.32 9.55 -12.93
C GLY A 117 -2.82 10.04 -14.29
N LYS A 118 -2.16 11.09 -14.78
CA LYS A 118 -2.36 11.68 -16.10
C LYS A 118 -2.30 10.63 -17.21
N GLN A 119 -3.21 10.75 -18.17
CA GLN A 119 -3.19 9.94 -19.39
C GLN A 119 -2.50 10.73 -20.49
N ILE A 120 -1.53 10.12 -21.15
CA ILE A 120 -0.77 10.70 -22.24
C ILE A 120 -0.98 9.80 -23.46
N ILE A 121 -1.47 10.41 -24.54
CA ILE A 121 -1.63 9.77 -25.85
C ILE A 121 -0.63 10.46 -26.77
N ASP A 122 0.50 9.80 -27.03
CA ASP A 122 1.57 10.32 -27.90
C ASP A 122 1.55 9.55 -29.21
N THR A 123 0.90 10.11 -30.21
CA THR A 123 0.54 9.34 -31.41
C THR A 123 0.99 10.07 -32.64
N PHE A 124 1.58 9.35 -33.60
CA PHE A 124 1.84 9.90 -34.91
C PHE A 124 0.52 10.03 -35.71
N GLN A 125 0.51 10.98 -36.65
CA GLN A 125 -0.63 11.23 -37.54
C GLN A 125 -1.00 9.95 -38.29
N LEU A 126 -2.29 9.63 -38.38
CA LEU A 126 -2.85 8.41 -38.98
C LEU A 126 -2.59 7.10 -38.24
N SER A 127 -1.98 7.11 -37.05
CA SER A 127 -1.99 5.91 -36.21
C SER A 127 -3.44 5.50 -35.88
N PRO A 128 -3.75 4.19 -35.76
CA PRO A 128 -5.11 3.74 -35.48
C PRO A 128 -5.70 4.37 -34.20
N ILE A 129 -4.87 4.51 -33.15
CA ILE A 129 -5.24 5.19 -31.92
C ILE A 129 -5.52 6.68 -32.12
N HIS A 130 -4.77 7.37 -32.98
CA HIS A 130 -4.99 8.79 -33.32
C HIS A 130 -6.32 8.98 -34.05
N ILE A 131 -6.61 8.13 -35.05
CA ILE A 131 -7.87 8.17 -35.81
C ILE A 131 -9.05 7.93 -34.86
N LEU A 132 -9.00 6.85 -34.07
CA LEU A 132 -10.06 6.51 -33.13
C LEU A 132 -10.30 7.61 -32.09
N SER A 133 -9.22 8.16 -31.53
CA SER A 133 -9.34 9.21 -30.54
C SER A 133 -9.89 10.50 -31.16
N SER A 134 -9.55 10.81 -32.41
CA SER A 134 -10.10 11.97 -33.14
C SER A 134 -11.58 11.81 -33.51
N LEU A 135 -12.03 10.56 -33.67
CA LEU A 135 -13.45 10.21 -33.83
C LEU A 135 -14.23 10.17 -32.50
N GLY A 136 -13.61 10.53 -31.37
CA GLY A 136 -14.25 10.57 -30.06
C GLY A 136 -14.32 9.21 -29.35
N ALA A 137 -13.57 8.20 -29.81
CA ALA A 137 -13.50 6.92 -29.10
C ALA A 137 -12.86 7.08 -27.72
N SER A 138 -13.36 6.34 -26.73
CA SER A 138 -12.80 6.37 -25.38
C SER A 138 -11.33 5.91 -25.38
N SER A 139 -10.50 6.55 -24.55
CA SER A 139 -9.08 6.19 -24.41
C SER A 139 -8.87 4.73 -23.96
N CYS A 140 -9.81 4.15 -23.21
CA CYS A 140 -9.80 2.74 -22.85
C CYS A 140 -9.95 1.82 -24.07
N PHE A 141 -10.77 2.22 -25.05
CA PHE A 141 -10.97 1.45 -26.27
C PHE A 141 -9.80 1.65 -27.23
N ALA A 142 -9.44 2.92 -27.49
CA ALA A 142 -8.41 3.28 -28.47
C ALA A 142 -7.03 2.67 -28.15
N ARG A 143 -6.68 2.48 -26.87
CA ARG A 143 -5.43 1.80 -26.46
C ARG A 143 -5.25 0.40 -27.06
N HIS A 144 -6.31 -0.34 -27.37
CA HIS A 144 -6.16 -1.68 -27.96
C HIS A 144 -5.64 -1.66 -29.40
N PHE A 145 -5.63 -0.47 -30.02
CA PHE A 145 -5.14 -0.23 -31.37
C PHE A 145 -3.80 0.52 -31.39
N SER A 146 -3.12 0.57 -30.25
CA SER A 146 -1.76 1.09 -30.12
C SER A 146 -0.80 0.21 -30.92
N LEU A 147 0.02 0.79 -31.79
CA LEU A 147 1.05 0.05 -32.54
C LEU A 147 2.36 -0.02 -31.74
N ASP A 148 2.71 1.08 -31.08
CA ASP A 148 3.81 1.15 -30.12
C ASP A 148 3.26 1.21 -28.67
N PRO A 149 3.80 0.44 -27.71
CA PRO A 149 3.45 0.57 -26.28
C PRO A 149 3.66 1.98 -25.71
N ASN A 150 4.52 2.80 -26.32
CA ASN A 150 4.78 4.17 -25.89
C ASN A 150 3.69 5.15 -26.33
N GLU A 151 2.83 4.79 -27.29
CA GLU A 151 1.76 5.67 -27.79
C GLU A 151 0.69 5.97 -26.73
N PHE A 152 0.53 5.06 -25.77
CA PHE A 152 -0.43 5.22 -24.69
C PHE A 152 0.22 4.99 -23.33
N GLN A 153 0.36 6.07 -22.57
CA GLN A 153 0.94 6.02 -21.24
C GLN A 153 -0.05 6.53 -20.19
N VAL A 154 0.02 5.92 -19.01
CA VAL A 154 -0.71 6.39 -17.84
C VAL A 154 0.28 6.52 -16.71
N GLU A 155 0.43 7.74 -16.21
CA GLU A 155 1.28 8.01 -15.05
C GLU A 155 0.79 7.24 -13.82
N ASP A 156 1.67 7.09 -12.84
CA ASP A 156 1.38 6.35 -11.63
C ASP A 156 0.18 6.92 -10.88
N THR A 157 -0.67 6.01 -10.39
CA THR A 157 -1.74 6.33 -9.45
C THR A 157 -1.13 6.63 -8.09
N LYS A 158 -1.45 7.81 -7.53
CA LYS A 158 -1.05 8.19 -6.17
C LYS A 158 -2.18 7.84 -5.21
N ILE A 159 -1.80 7.30 -4.05
CA ILE A 159 -2.69 6.88 -2.98
C ILE A 159 -2.23 7.59 -1.72
N LEU A 160 -3.05 8.48 -1.19
CA LEU A 160 -2.78 9.17 0.07
C LEU A 160 -3.73 8.63 1.13
N ILE A 161 -3.18 8.08 2.21
CA ILE A 161 -3.94 7.61 3.36
C ILE A 161 -3.63 8.54 4.52
N LYS A 162 -4.65 9.23 5.02
CA LYS A 162 -4.55 10.05 6.23
C LYS A 162 -5.23 9.32 7.36
N THR A 163 -4.51 9.18 8.46
CA THR A 163 -5.03 8.68 9.73
C THR A 163 -4.90 9.78 10.78
N THR A 164 -5.50 9.54 11.95
CA THR A 164 -5.42 10.46 13.09
C THR A 164 -3.98 10.86 13.41
N ASP A 165 -3.05 9.92 13.27
CA ASP A 165 -1.68 10.07 13.77
C ASP A 165 -0.62 10.00 12.67
N GLN A 166 -0.98 9.56 11.46
CA GLN A 166 -0.03 9.24 10.39
C GLN A 166 -0.54 9.66 9.03
N LYS A 167 0.39 9.90 8.11
CA LYS A 167 0.10 10.11 6.69
C LYS A 167 1.00 9.19 5.87
N LEU A 168 0.39 8.45 4.95
CA LEU A 168 1.08 7.55 4.04
C LEU A 168 0.87 8.01 2.61
N GLU A 169 1.95 8.08 1.86
CA GLU A 169 1.96 8.41 0.44
C GLU A 169 2.50 7.22 -0.35
N LEU A 170 1.65 6.63 -1.17
CA LEU A 170 1.93 5.43 -1.93
C LEU A 170 1.73 5.70 -3.42
N THR A 171 2.51 5.03 -4.26
CA THR A 171 2.33 5.01 -5.71
C THR A 171 2.09 3.60 -6.22
N SER A 172 1.30 3.47 -7.27
CA SER A 172 1.06 2.23 -7.98
C SER A 172 0.89 2.51 -9.47
N CYS A 173 0.99 1.48 -10.31
CA CYS A 173 0.80 1.62 -11.76
C CYS A 173 -0.55 2.30 -12.09
N GLY A 174 -0.51 3.24 -13.04
CA GLY A 174 -1.65 4.05 -13.50
C GLY A 174 -2.91 3.27 -13.87
N HIS A 175 -2.77 2.05 -14.37
CA HIS A 175 -3.90 1.20 -14.79
C HIS A 175 -4.70 0.60 -13.62
N ARG A 176 -4.21 0.72 -12.37
CA ARG A 176 -4.84 0.10 -11.18
C ARG A 176 -5.89 0.96 -10.51
N PHE A 177 -6.03 2.24 -10.88
CA PHE A 177 -6.97 3.17 -10.27
C PHE A 177 -8.41 2.62 -10.14
N SER A 178 -8.94 2.00 -11.20
CA SER A 178 -10.31 1.43 -11.20
C SER A 178 -10.44 0.20 -10.30
N ARG A 179 -9.40 -0.65 -10.27
CA ARG A 179 -9.36 -1.84 -9.40
C ARG A 179 -9.26 -1.43 -7.92
N LEU A 180 -8.40 -0.46 -7.61
CA LEU A 180 -8.22 0.09 -6.27
C LEU A 180 -9.50 0.73 -5.74
N SER A 181 -10.11 1.64 -6.51
CA SER A 181 -11.37 2.28 -6.11
C SER A 181 -12.47 1.25 -5.85
N ARG A 182 -12.62 0.24 -6.72
CA ARG A 182 -13.58 -0.85 -6.50
C ARG A 182 -13.26 -1.66 -5.24
N ALA A 183 -11.98 -1.93 -4.96
CA ALA A 183 -11.57 -2.67 -3.78
C ALA A 183 -11.90 -1.91 -2.47
N PHE A 184 -11.58 -0.61 -2.40
CA PHE A 184 -11.92 0.22 -1.24
C PHE A 184 -13.43 0.31 -1.00
N ARG A 185 -14.22 0.48 -2.08
CA ARG A 185 -15.69 0.51 -1.98
C ARG A 185 -16.26 -0.81 -1.47
N LYS A 186 -15.76 -1.94 -2.00
CA LYS A 186 -16.18 -3.29 -1.56
C LYS A 186 -15.84 -3.56 -0.09
N SER A 187 -14.75 -2.98 0.40
CA SER A 187 -14.32 -3.10 1.80
C SER A 187 -15.00 -2.11 2.75
N GLY A 188 -15.91 -1.26 2.26
CA GLY A 188 -16.74 -0.38 3.10
C GLY A 188 -16.16 1.02 3.35
N TYR A 189 -15.16 1.46 2.58
CA TYR A 189 -14.53 2.78 2.75
C TYR A 189 -15.19 3.90 1.94
N ASN A 190 -16.45 3.74 1.51
CA ASN A 190 -17.12 4.69 0.62
C ASN A 190 -17.09 6.13 1.16
N ASP A 191 -17.39 6.29 2.45
CA ASP A 191 -17.56 7.61 3.08
C ASP A 191 -16.22 8.33 3.30
N LYS A 192 -15.12 7.58 3.28
CA LYS A 192 -13.75 8.08 3.49
C LYS A 192 -12.96 8.19 2.19
N LEU A 193 -13.51 7.69 1.08
CA LEU A 193 -12.82 7.57 -0.20
C LEU A 193 -13.06 8.81 -1.06
N VAL A 194 -11.99 9.59 -1.28
CA VAL A 194 -11.97 10.73 -2.20
C VAL A 194 -11.26 10.31 -3.48
N MET A 195 -11.87 10.61 -4.63
CA MET A 195 -11.30 10.30 -5.94
C MET A 195 -11.01 11.58 -6.71
N VAL A 196 -9.75 11.77 -7.09
CA VAL A 196 -9.30 12.88 -7.93
C VAL A 196 -8.89 12.29 -9.28
N LYS A 197 -9.42 12.86 -10.37
CA LYS A 197 -9.05 12.48 -11.73
C LYS A 197 -8.19 13.59 -12.31
N GLU A 198 -6.93 13.30 -12.59
CA GLU A 198 -6.08 14.24 -13.32
C GLU A 198 -6.51 14.34 -14.80
N PRO A 199 -6.25 15.50 -15.44
CA PRO A 199 -6.62 15.76 -16.83
C PRO A 199 -5.96 14.78 -17.81
N ARG A 200 -6.62 14.61 -18.96
CA ARG A 200 -6.11 13.81 -20.08
C ARG A 200 -5.47 14.74 -21.10
N TYR A 201 -4.34 14.32 -21.65
CA TYR A 201 -3.65 15.07 -22.69
C TYR A 201 -3.36 14.19 -23.89
N ARG A 202 -3.49 14.79 -25.06
CA ARG A 202 -2.97 14.27 -26.32
C ARG A 202 -1.75 15.09 -26.70
N ILE A 203 -0.71 14.43 -27.19
CA ILE A 203 0.43 15.12 -27.80
C ILE A 203 0.21 15.04 -29.31
N VAL A 204 0.06 16.20 -29.96
CA VAL A 204 -0.01 16.35 -31.41
C VAL A 204 1.11 17.29 -31.82
N ASP A 205 2.00 16.85 -32.71
CA ASP A 205 3.14 17.65 -33.19
C ASP A 205 4.00 18.26 -32.07
N GLY A 206 4.13 17.54 -30.94
CA GLY A 206 4.93 17.96 -29.78
C GLY A 206 4.21 18.88 -28.77
N LEU A 207 2.95 19.23 -28.99
CA LEU A 207 2.16 20.11 -28.12
C LEU A 207 1.08 19.34 -27.34
N PRO A 208 0.93 19.55 -26.02
CA PRO A 208 -0.09 18.89 -25.21
C PRO A 208 -1.45 19.61 -25.33
N GLU A 209 -2.45 18.92 -25.88
CA GLU A 209 -3.83 19.38 -25.96
C GLU A 209 -4.71 18.66 -24.91
N PRO A 210 -5.57 19.37 -24.15
CA PRO A 210 -6.49 18.74 -23.22
C PRO A 210 -7.57 17.94 -23.97
N VAL A 211 -7.84 16.73 -23.48
CA VAL A 211 -8.90 15.87 -24.04
C VAL A 211 -10.06 15.81 -23.05
N ASN A 212 -11.26 16.17 -23.51
CA ASN A 212 -12.50 16.11 -22.72
C ASN A 212 -12.90 14.65 -22.36
#